data_AF-A0A0F8YKY0-F1
#
_entry.id   AF-A0A0F8YKY0-F1
#
_cell.length_a   1.000
_cell.length_b   1.000
_cell.length_c   1.000
_cell.angle_alpha   90.00
_cell.angle_beta   90.00
_cell.angle_gamma   90.00
#
_symmetry.space_group_name_H-M   'P 1'
#
loop_
_entity.id
_entity.type
_entity.pdbx_description
1 polymer ?
#
loop_
_entity_poly.entity_id
_entity_poly.type
_entity_poly.pdbx_seq_one_letter_code
_entity_poly.pdbx_strand_id
1 'polypeptide(L)'
;MANQGQNTVVKFKFKGFENVEFSAEERDRVQDWIDKFGEPALDAAVVLVESAYKIGMSYDSYHGVNQVTITCHDKNSRYYGYCFTFKHADLGKAILIFRFMYDHYLKDELYVLGGDIARYDW
;
A
#
# COMPACT_ATOMS: atom_id res chain seq x y z
N MET A 1 8.97 -23.76 -37.38
CA MET A 1 9.98 -23.03 -36.58
C MET A 1 9.22 -22.16 -35.60
N ALA A 2 9.31 -22.46 -34.30
CA ALA A 2 8.55 -21.75 -33.28
C ALA A 2 9.25 -20.40 -32.97
N ASN A 3 8.51 -19.30 -33.13
CA ASN A 3 8.94 -17.97 -32.66
C ASN A 3 9.09 -18.04 -31.14
N GLN A 4 10.33 -18.07 -30.66
CA GLN A 4 10.64 -17.82 -29.26
C GLN A 4 10.38 -16.34 -29.01
N GLY A 5 9.15 -16.00 -28.64
CA GLY A 5 8.83 -14.70 -28.07
C GLY A 5 9.72 -14.50 -26.85
N GLN A 6 10.73 -13.64 -26.97
CA GLN A 6 11.54 -13.19 -25.86
C GLN A 6 10.60 -12.49 -24.88
N ASN A 7 10.16 -13.22 -23.84
CA ASN A 7 9.52 -12.63 -22.67
C ASN A 7 10.52 -11.66 -22.05
N THR A 8 10.44 -10.40 -22.45
CA THR A 8 11.29 -9.35 -21.92
C THR A 8 10.74 -9.05 -20.53
N VAL A 9 11.32 -9.71 -19.51
CA VAL A 9 10.96 -9.45 -18.10
C VAL A 9 11.39 -8.04 -17.78
N VAL A 10 10.46 -7.09 -17.87
CA VAL A 10 10.71 -5.73 -17.46
C VAL A 10 10.86 -5.73 -15.95
N LYS A 11 12.12 -5.63 -15.49
CA LYS A 11 12.45 -5.57 -14.07
C LYS A 11 11.81 -4.34 -13.45
N PHE A 12 11.22 -4.52 -12.27
CA PHE A 12 10.75 -3.44 -11.42
C PHE A 12 11.84 -2.38 -11.23
N LYS A 13 11.55 -1.12 -11.56
CA LYS A 13 12.46 0.00 -11.33
C LYS A 13 12.01 0.74 -10.07
N PHE A 14 12.74 0.53 -8.98
CA PHE A 14 12.55 1.27 -7.74
C PHE A 14 12.81 2.76 -7.99
N LYS A 15 11.83 3.62 -7.65
CA LYS A 15 11.92 5.07 -7.84
C LYS A 15 12.29 5.80 -6.56
N GLY A 16 11.92 5.28 -5.39
CA GLY A 16 12.28 5.90 -4.11
C GLY A 16 11.52 5.37 -2.91
N PHE A 17 12.01 5.74 -1.74
CA PHE A 17 11.31 5.58 -0.46
C PHE A 17 10.57 6.86 -0.14
N GLU A 18 9.29 6.74 0.18
CA GLU A 18 8.54 7.84 0.79
C GLU A 18 8.17 7.43 2.22
N ASN A 19 8.80 8.11 3.17
CA ASN A 19 8.41 8.02 4.57
C ASN A 19 7.24 8.97 4.77
N VAL A 20 6.06 8.42 5.02
CA VAL A 20 4.89 9.22 5.36
C VAL A 20 4.98 9.54 6.83
N GLU A 21 5.50 10.73 7.14
CA GLU A 21 5.48 11.26 8.50
C GLU A 21 4.24 12.13 8.68
N PHE A 22 3.28 11.63 9.46
CA PHE A 22 2.11 12.40 9.83
C PHE A 22 2.53 13.54 10.77
N SER A 23 2.06 14.75 10.48
CA SER A 23 2.03 15.87 11.42
C SER A 23 1.20 15.53 12.67
N ALA A 24 1.32 16.34 13.73
CA ALA A 24 0.54 16.12 14.95
C ALA A 24 -0.98 16.08 14.67
N GLU A 25 -1.49 17.04 13.90
CA GLU A 25 -2.89 17.09 13.50
C GLU A 25 -3.30 15.87 12.66
N GLU A 26 -2.44 15.40 11.76
CA GLU A 26 -2.70 14.17 11.00
C GLU A 26 -2.76 12.93 11.87
N ARG A 27 -1.88 12.82 12.88
CA ARG A 27 -1.91 11.70 13.83
C ARG A 27 -3.21 11.67 14.60
N ASP A 28 -3.70 12.82 15.04
CA ASP A 28 -4.97 12.94 15.76
C ASP A 28 -6.13 12.51 14.86
N ARG A 29 -6.17 12.98 13.61
CA ARG A 29 -7.21 12.55 12.64
C ARG A 29 -7.18 11.05 12.35
N VAL A 30 -5.99 10.46 12.23
CA VAL A 30 -5.83 9.01 12.04
C VAL A 30 -6.34 8.26 13.26
N GLN A 31 -6.00 8.73 14.46
CA GLN A 31 -6.45 8.11 15.71
C GLN A 31 -7.97 8.19 15.86
N ASP A 32 -8.58 9.37 15.62
CA ASP A 32 -10.03 9.55 15.62
C ASP A 32 -10.73 8.64 14.61
N TRP A 33 -10.14 8.47 13.42
CA TRP A 33 -10.66 7.58 12.40
C TRP A 33 -10.58 6.11 12.85
N ILE A 34 -9.44 5.70 13.41
CA ILE A 34 -9.24 4.33 13.93
C ILE A 34 -10.23 4.02 15.05
N ASP A 35 -10.46 4.95 15.98
CA ASP A 35 -11.38 4.75 17.09
C ASP A 35 -12.83 4.64 16.62
N LYS A 36 -13.17 5.27 15.49
CA LYS A 36 -14.51 5.26 14.90
C LYS A 36 -14.77 4.08 13.98
N PHE A 37 -13.76 3.63 13.23
CA PHE A 37 -13.89 2.66 12.12
C PHE A 37 -12.94 1.47 12.27
N GLY A 38 -12.49 1.15 13.48
CA GLY A 38 -11.51 0.10 13.80
C GLY A 38 -11.94 -1.32 13.43
N GLU A 39 -12.15 -1.55 12.14
CA GLU A 39 -12.51 -2.80 11.50
C GLU A 39 -11.25 -3.48 10.92
N PRO A 40 -11.30 -4.79 10.68
CA PRO A 40 -10.14 -5.53 10.18
C PRO A 40 -9.69 -5.03 8.80
N ALA A 41 -8.41 -4.68 8.66
CA ALA A 41 -7.81 -4.19 7.41
C ALA A 41 -7.59 -5.27 6.31
N LEU A 42 -8.10 -6.48 6.53
CA LEU A 42 -7.76 -7.66 5.75
C LEU A 42 -8.31 -7.58 4.32
N ASP A 43 -9.49 -6.98 4.17
CA ASP A 43 -10.13 -6.68 2.89
C ASP A 43 -9.32 -5.67 2.06
N ALA A 44 -8.83 -4.58 2.67
CA ALA A 44 -7.93 -3.63 1.99
C ALA A 44 -6.63 -4.30 1.55
N ALA A 45 -6.09 -5.21 2.37
CA ALA A 45 -4.89 -5.95 2.02
C ALA A 45 -5.09 -6.85 0.80
N VAL A 46 -6.23 -7.56 0.72
CA VAL A 46 -6.58 -8.38 -0.44
C VAL A 46 -6.69 -7.52 -1.70
N VAL A 47 -7.47 -6.43 -1.66
CA VAL A 47 -7.66 -5.54 -2.82
C VAL A 47 -6.33 -4.99 -3.34
N LEU A 48 -5.45 -4.53 -2.46
CA LEU A 48 -4.15 -4.01 -2.86
C LEU A 48 -3.25 -5.08 -3.48
N VAL A 49 -3.20 -6.28 -2.89
CA VAL A 49 -2.38 -7.38 -3.43
C VAL A 49 -2.85 -7.82 -4.81
N GLU A 50 -4.16 -7.90 -5.01
CA GLU A 50 -4.75 -8.20 -6.32
C GLU A 50 -4.50 -7.08 -7.34
N SER A 51 -4.38 -5.84 -6.87
CA SER A 51 -4.10 -4.65 -7.70
C SER A 51 -2.60 -4.40 -7.93
N ALA A 52 -1.78 -5.45 -7.89
CA ALA A 52 -0.33 -5.39 -8.09
C ALA A 52 0.44 -4.52 -7.08
N TYR A 53 -0.08 -4.34 -5.86
CA TYR A 53 0.71 -3.85 -4.74
C TYR A 53 1.29 -5.02 -3.94
N LYS A 54 2.45 -4.81 -3.32
CA LYS A 54 3.04 -5.72 -2.35
C LYS A 54 2.96 -5.08 -0.97
N ILE A 55 2.42 -5.83 -0.02
CA ILE A 55 2.40 -5.44 1.39
C ILE A 55 3.51 -6.20 2.13
N GLY A 56 4.33 -5.48 2.89
CA GLY A 56 5.36 -6.05 3.75
C GLY A 56 5.10 -5.71 5.20
N MET A 57 5.42 -6.64 6.09
CA MET A 57 5.43 -6.41 7.54
C MET A 57 6.79 -6.84 8.07
N SER A 58 7.43 -5.98 8.84
CA SER A 58 8.75 -6.23 9.41
C SER A 58 8.92 -5.52 10.75
N TYR A 59 9.93 -5.91 11.52
CA TYR A 59 10.33 -5.19 12.73
C TYR A 59 11.60 -4.39 12.45
N ASP A 60 11.57 -3.09 12.72
CA ASP A 60 12.73 -2.20 12.64
C ASP A 60 13.44 -2.19 13.99
N SER A 61 14.51 -2.97 14.08
CA SER A 61 15.29 -3.13 15.31
C SER A 61 16.06 -1.88 15.72
N TYR A 62 16.35 -0.97 14.78
CA TYR A 62 17.08 0.26 15.07
C TYR A 62 16.18 1.26 15.80
N HIS A 63 14.93 1.39 15.37
CA HIS A 63 13.94 2.29 15.98
C HIS A 63 13.08 1.60 17.05
N GLY A 64 13.13 0.28 17.16
CA GLY A 64 12.34 -0.48 18.14
C GLY A 64 10.84 -0.50 17.84
N VAL A 65 10.45 -0.50 16.56
CA VAL A 65 9.04 -0.36 16.13
C VAL A 65 8.69 -1.36 15.03
N ASN A 66 7.40 -1.68 14.92
CA ASN A 66 6.87 -2.43 13.80
C ASN A 66 6.79 -1.52 12.57
N GLN A 67 6.98 -2.11 11.39
CA GLN A 67 6.96 -1.43 10.12
C GLN A 67 6.03 -2.17 9.15
N VAL A 68 5.13 -1.43 8.52
CA VAL A 68 4.30 -1.89 7.41
C VAL A 68 4.75 -1.14 6.15
N THR A 69 4.93 -1.86 5.05
CA THR A 69 5.30 -1.28 3.76
C THR A 69 4.29 -1.61 2.69
N ILE A 70 4.05 -0.67 1.77
CA ILE A 70 3.19 -0.84 0.60
C ILE A 70 4.00 -0.43 -0.62
N THR A 71 4.25 -1.35 -1.54
CA THR A 71 4.99 -1.10 -2.79
C THR A 71 4.10 -1.32 -3.99
N CYS A 72 3.98 -0.34 -4.89
CA CYS A 72 3.23 -0.52 -6.13
C CYS A 72 4.11 -1.12 -7.23
N HIS A 73 3.69 -2.23 -7.84
CA HIS A 73 4.36 -2.88 -8.96
C HIS A 73 3.68 -2.67 -10.31
N ASP A 74 2.50 -2.05 -10.36
CA ASP A 74 1.85 -1.68 -11.62
C ASP A 74 2.57 -0.49 -12.28
N LYS A 75 2.98 -0.64 -13.54
CA LYS A 75 3.66 0.41 -14.31
C LYS A 75 2.75 1.56 -14.71
N ASN A 76 1.44 1.32 -14.77
CA ASN A 76 0.45 2.32 -15.14
C ASN A 76 0.05 3.20 -13.95
N SER A 77 0.36 2.76 -12.73
CA SER A 77 0.18 3.54 -11.51
C SER A 77 1.12 4.74 -11.43
N ARG A 78 0.62 5.87 -10.92
CA ARG A 78 1.45 7.04 -10.57
C ARG A 78 2.44 6.69 -9.46
N TYR A 79 2.08 5.71 -8.61
CA TYR A 79 2.91 5.18 -7.55
C TYR A 79 3.85 4.05 -8.01
N TYR A 80 3.92 3.73 -9.30
CA TYR A 80 4.86 2.73 -9.80
C TYR A 80 6.28 2.99 -9.30
N GLY A 81 6.86 2.03 -8.57
CA GLY A 81 8.23 2.12 -8.07
C GLY A 81 8.39 2.80 -6.71
N TYR A 82 7.31 3.29 -6.10
CA TYR A 82 7.31 3.84 -4.75
C TYR A 82 7.06 2.76 -3.70
N CYS A 83 7.71 2.92 -2.55
CA CYS A 83 7.46 2.13 -1.34
C CYS A 83 7.08 3.09 -0.21
N PHE A 84 5.82 3.02 0.21
CA PHE A 84 5.31 3.72 1.38
C PHE A 84 5.65 2.92 2.63
N THR A 85 6.15 3.60 3.65
CA THR A 85 6.55 2.97 4.91
C THR A 85 5.84 3.64 6.08
N PHE A 86 5.20 2.82 6.91
CA PHE A 86 4.53 3.23 8.13
C PHE A 86 5.17 2.52 9.33
N LYS A 87 5.52 3.27 10.37
CA LYS A 87 6.15 2.73 11.56
C LYS A 87 5.29 3.01 12.79
N HIS A 88 5.11 1.99 13.62
CA HIS A 88 4.33 2.12 14.84
C HIS A 88 4.78 1.09 15.88
N ALA A 89 4.77 1.44 17.16
CA ALA A 89 5.18 0.53 18.25
C ALA A 89 4.25 -0.68 18.36
N ASP A 90 2.95 -0.47 18.15
CA ASP A 90 1.91 -1.50 18.10
C ASP A 90 1.63 -1.93 16.65
N LEU A 91 1.77 -3.24 16.36
CA LEU A 91 1.53 -3.82 15.04
C LEU A 91 0.06 -3.76 14.62
N GLY A 92 -0.89 -3.94 15.54
CA GLY A 92 -2.33 -3.84 15.26
C GLY A 92 -2.69 -2.43 14.82
N LYS A 93 -2.17 -1.41 15.51
CA LYS A 93 -2.32 -0.02 15.07
C LYS A 93 -1.61 0.25 13.74
N ALA A 94 -0.43 -0.34 13.49
CA ALA A 94 0.24 -0.21 12.20
C ALA A 94 -0.63 -0.72 11.03
N ILE A 95 -1.34 -1.82 11.25
CA ILE A 95 -2.28 -2.41 10.28
C ILE A 95 -3.51 -1.51 10.07
N LEU A 96 -4.02 -0.87 11.12
CA LEU A 96 -5.14 0.07 10.99
C LEU A 96 -4.74 1.38 10.28
N ILE A 97 -3.52 1.87 10.51
CA ILE A 97 -2.94 2.99 9.74
C ILE A 97 -2.83 2.60 8.26
N PHE A 98 -2.42 1.36 7.97
CA PHE A 98 -2.43 0.84 6.60
C PHE A 98 -3.82 0.93 5.96
N ARG A 99 -4.89 0.58 6.70
CA ARG A 99 -6.26 0.71 6.18
C ARG A 99 -6.63 2.16 5.91
N PHE A 100 -6.32 3.07 6.82
CA PHE A 100 -6.54 4.51 6.63
C PHE A 100 -5.87 5.00 5.33
N MET A 101 -4.62 4.58 5.09
CA MET A 101 -3.90 4.96 3.87
C MET A 101 -4.55 4.43 2.60
N TYR A 102 -5.06 3.20 2.65
CA TYR A 102 -5.84 2.64 1.56
C TYR A 102 -7.07 3.49 1.26
N ASP A 103 -7.91 3.76 2.27
CA ASP A 103 -9.19 4.45 2.07
C ASP A 103 -9.03 5.90 1.61
N HIS A 104 -7.98 6.60 2.07
CA HIS A 104 -7.82 8.04 1.81
C HIS A 104 -6.87 8.40 0.68
N TYR A 105 -5.92 7.53 0.30
CA TYR A 105 -4.86 7.89 -0.66
C TYR A 105 -4.74 6.93 -1.84
N LEU A 106 -4.94 5.63 -1.61
CA LEU A 106 -4.67 4.62 -2.63
C LEU A 106 -5.93 4.22 -3.41
N LYS A 107 -7.10 4.18 -2.75
CA LYS A 107 -8.36 3.71 -3.33
C LYS A 107 -8.78 4.50 -4.58
N ASP A 108 -8.64 5.83 -4.57
CA ASP A 108 -9.00 6.67 -5.72
C ASP A 108 -8.14 6.37 -6.96
N GLU A 109 -6.86 6.05 -6.75
CA GLU A 109 -6.01 5.64 -7.86
C GLU A 109 -6.36 4.25 -8.39
N LEU A 110 -6.75 3.33 -7.51
CA LEU A 110 -7.25 2.03 -7.93
C LEU A 110 -8.48 2.17 -8.85
N TYR A 111 -9.37 3.14 -8.61
CA TYR A 111 -10.46 3.44 -9.54
C TYR A 111 -9.99 3.96 -10.90
N VAL A 112 -8.92 4.76 -10.94
CA VAL A 112 -8.33 5.26 -12.19
C VAL A 112 -7.66 4.13 -12.97
N LEU A 113 -6.99 3.19 -12.28
CA LEU A 113 -6.39 1.99 -12.88
C LEU A 113 -7.45 0.96 -13.31
N GLY A 114 -8.58 0.91 -12.59
CA GLY A 114 -9.76 0.10 -12.89
C GLY A 114 -10.56 0.54 -14.12
N GLY A 115 -10.13 1.58 -14.84
CA GLY A 115 -10.67 1.90 -16.17
C GLY A 115 -10.45 0.78 -17.20
N ASP A 116 -9.40 -0.03 -17.02
CA ASP A 116 -9.07 -1.21 -17.86
C ASP A 116 -9.10 -2.55 -17.10
N ILE A 117 -9.14 -2.54 -15.76
CA ILE A 117 -9.33 -3.75 -14.95
C ILE A 117 -10.83 -3.85 -14.68
N ALA A 118 -11.48 -4.84 -15.32
CA ALA A 118 -12.90 -5.12 -15.18
C ALA A 118 -13.36 -4.87 -13.74
N ARG A 119 -14.28 -3.91 -13.57
CA ARG A 119 -14.92 -3.59 -12.29
C ARG A 119 -15.25 -4.90 -11.57
N TYR A 120 -14.58 -5.16 -10.46
CA TYR A 120 -15.06 -6.14 -9.50
C TYR A 120 -16.26 -5.49 -8.80
N ASP A 121 -17.43 -5.64 -9.42
CA ASP A 121 -18.70 -5.54 -8.72
C ASP A 121 -18.71 -6.65 -7.65
N TRP A 122 -18.83 -6.23 -6.40
CA TRP A 122 -19.33 -7.06 -5.32
C TRP A 122 -20.85 -6.89 -5.23
#